data_AF-A0A3N5QE13-F1
#
_entry.id   AF-A0A3N5QE13-F1
#
_cell.length_a   1.000
_cell.length_b   1.000
_cell.length_c   1.000
_cell.angle_alpha   90.00
_cell.angle_beta   90.00
_cell.angle_gamma   90.00
#
_symmetry.space_group_name_H-M   'P 1'
#
loop_
_entity.id
_entity.type
_entity.pdbx_description
1 polymer ?
#
loop_
_entity_poly.entity_id
_entity_poly.type
_entity_poly.pdbx_seq_one_letter_code
_entity_poly.pdbx_strand_id
1 'polypeptide(L)'
;MQKHMLKNLSPGNIFSSVLEINEMLKKMPQRLNKFLYLLSNNKLRIKVDTIDELRLTRDLQKIANRITLGAILASLIIGAALLMNVKTEFEIFGYPGFAMLLFLFAAGCGIALAINIFLYDEWKRTKKKPPSILN
;
A
#
# COMPACT_ATOMS: atom_id res chain seq x y z
N MET A 1 -47.15 -15.53 -4.21
CA MET A 1 -46.48 -14.36 -3.58
C MET A 1 -47.16 -13.00 -3.84
N GLN A 2 -48.00 -12.83 -4.87
CA GLN A 2 -48.62 -11.51 -5.18
C GLN A 2 -49.87 -11.14 -4.36
N LYS A 3 -50.50 -12.11 -3.67
CA LYS A 3 -51.79 -11.88 -2.97
C LYS A 3 -51.65 -11.32 -1.54
N HIS A 4 -50.44 -11.20 -0.99
CA HIS A 4 -50.20 -10.63 0.34
C HIS A 4 -49.75 -9.16 0.33
N MET A 5 -49.46 -8.55 -0.83
CA MET A 5 -49.09 -7.13 -0.91
C MET A 5 -50.31 -6.19 -0.91
N LEU A 6 -51.49 -6.69 -1.32
CA LEU A 6 -52.68 -5.86 -1.48
C LEU A 6 -53.46 -5.61 -0.17
N LYS A 7 -53.11 -6.27 0.94
CA LYS A 7 -53.81 -6.14 2.23
C LYS A 7 -53.16 -5.14 3.20
N ASN A 8 -51.99 -4.59 2.86
CA ASN A 8 -51.32 -3.57 3.68
C ASN A 8 -51.77 -2.14 3.37
N LEU A 9 -52.62 -1.94 2.35
CA LEU A 9 -53.33 -0.70 2.03
C LEU A 9 -54.62 -0.56 2.86
N SER A 10 -54.54 -0.84 4.17
CA SER A 10 -55.59 -0.46 5.10
C SER A 10 -55.62 1.07 5.19
N PRO A 11 -56.79 1.75 5.21
CA PRO A 11 -56.90 3.21 5.28
C PRO A 11 -56.09 3.83 6.43
N GLY A 12 -55.94 3.11 7.55
CA GLY A 12 -55.12 3.52 8.68
C GLY A 12 -53.60 3.56 8.40
N ASN A 13 -53.09 2.63 7.59
CA ASN A 13 -51.67 2.56 7.25
C ASN A 13 -51.27 3.66 6.25
N ILE A 14 -52.18 4.05 5.35
CA ILE A 14 -51.93 5.12 4.37
C ILE A 14 -51.85 6.47 5.09
N PHE A 15 -52.71 6.70 6.09
CA PHE A 15 -52.67 7.93 6.89
C PHE A 15 -51.36 8.06 7.68
N SER A 16 -50.88 6.96 8.29
CA SER A 16 -49.58 6.94 8.95
C SER A 16 -48.42 7.14 7.98
N SER A 17 -48.46 6.55 6.77
CA SER A 17 -47.41 6.76 5.76
C SER A 17 -47.36 8.21 5.27
N VAL A 18 -48.49 8.87 5.10
CA VAL A 18 -48.54 10.30 4.75
C VAL A 18 -47.96 11.17 5.88
N LEU A 19 -48.24 10.81 7.14
CA LEU A 19 -47.69 11.53 8.29
C LEU A 19 -46.16 11.34 8.39
N GLU A 20 -45.67 10.12 8.16
CA GLU A 20 -44.25 9.79 8.13
C GLU A 20 -43.51 10.52 7.00
N ILE A 21 -44.10 10.59 5.81
CA ILE A 21 -43.55 11.39 4.68
C ILE A 21 -43.45 12.87 5.07
N ASN A 22 -44.44 13.44 5.75
CA ASN A 22 -44.36 14.82 6.22
C ASN A 22 -43.24 15.04 7.23
N GLU A 23 -43.03 14.11 8.16
CA GLU A 23 -41.89 14.18 9.09
C GLU A 23 -40.54 14.03 8.39
N MET A 24 -40.45 13.15 7.40
CA MET A 24 -39.25 12.99 6.57
C MET A 24 -38.96 14.27 5.78
N LEU A 25 -39.97 14.85 5.11
CA LEU A 25 -39.86 16.11 4.38
C LEU A 25 -39.49 17.28 5.30
N LYS A 26 -39.92 17.27 6.56
CA LYS A 26 -39.54 18.29 7.55
C LYS A 26 -38.07 18.19 7.96
N LYS A 27 -37.52 16.96 8.02
CA LYS A 27 -36.11 16.69 8.40
C LYS A 27 -35.14 16.68 7.21
N MET A 28 -35.63 16.48 5.99
CA MET A 28 -34.86 16.43 4.74
C MET A 28 -34.12 17.73 4.36
N PRO A 29 -34.72 18.94 4.44
CA PRO A 29 -34.02 20.17 4.09
C PRO A 29 -32.83 20.43 5.03
N GLN A 30 -32.91 20.03 6.30
CA GLN A 30 -31.77 20.12 7.22
C GLN A 30 -30.61 19.21 6.79
N ARG A 31 -30.92 17.99 6.31
CA ARG A 31 -29.91 17.06 5.78
C ARG A 31 -29.31 17.54 4.46
N LEU A 32 -30.14 18.08 3.56
CA LEU A 32 -29.67 18.68 2.31
C LEU A 32 -28.82 19.92 2.57
N ASN A 33 -29.22 20.80 3.47
CA ASN A 33 -28.42 21.96 3.86
C ASN A 33 -27.07 21.54 4.42
N LYS A 34 -27.01 20.48 5.23
CA LYS A 34 -25.74 19.94 5.73
C LYS A 34 -24.88 19.38 4.59
N PHE A 35 -25.47 18.67 3.62
CA PHE A 35 -24.76 18.16 2.45
C PHE A 35 -24.23 19.29 1.55
N LEU A 36 -25.08 20.26 1.21
CA LEU A 36 -24.72 21.44 0.45
C LEU A 36 -23.69 22.30 1.17
N TYR A 37 -23.76 22.42 2.50
CA TYR A 37 -22.77 23.11 3.31
C TYR A 37 -21.40 22.41 3.25
N LEU A 38 -21.37 21.08 3.28
CA LEU A 38 -20.11 20.32 3.12
C LEU A 38 -19.54 20.43 1.70
N LEU A 39 -20.42 20.44 0.69
CA LEU A 39 -20.05 20.63 -0.72
C LEU A 39 -19.51 22.04 -0.99
N SER A 40 -20.25 23.07 -0.56
CA SER A 40 -19.92 24.49 -0.75
C SER A 40 -18.63 24.90 -0.03
N ASN A 41 -18.37 24.33 1.14
CA ASN A 41 -17.13 24.62 1.87
C ASN A 41 -15.94 23.76 1.43
N ASN A 42 -16.03 23.00 0.34
CA ASN A 42 -14.99 22.08 -0.11
C ASN A 42 -14.54 21.12 1.01
N LYS A 43 -15.46 20.79 1.93
CA LYS A 43 -15.26 19.84 3.04
C LYS A 43 -15.72 18.44 2.67
N LEU A 44 -16.08 18.22 1.42
CA LEU A 44 -16.46 16.93 0.88
C LEU A 44 -15.20 16.09 0.68
N ARG A 45 -14.65 15.59 1.79
CA ARG A 45 -13.58 14.59 1.77
C ARG A 45 -14.21 13.24 1.43
N ILE A 46 -14.10 12.84 0.16
CA ILE A 46 -14.35 11.46 -0.24
C ILE A 46 -13.23 10.63 0.37
N LYS A 47 -13.47 10.12 1.58
CA LYS A 47 -12.57 9.16 2.23
C LYS A 47 -12.77 7.84 1.48
N VAL A 48 -12.10 7.71 0.33
CA VAL A 48 -12.00 6.43 -0.36
C VAL A 48 -11.17 5.54 0.55
N ASP A 49 -11.80 4.69 1.35
CA ASP A 49 -11.15 3.69 2.23
C ASP A 49 -10.30 2.63 1.45
N THR A 50 -9.95 2.92 0.20
CA THR A 50 -9.22 2.03 -0.72
C THR A 50 -7.81 2.53 -1.06
N ILE A 51 -7.54 3.84 -0.99
CA ILE A 51 -6.19 4.38 -1.20
C ILE A 51 -5.69 4.99 0.10
N ASP A 52 -5.14 4.11 0.93
CA ASP A 52 -4.37 4.50 2.10
C ASP A 52 -3.07 5.15 1.59
N GLU A 53 -3.03 6.48 1.49
CA GLU A 53 -1.87 7.26 1.00
C GLU A 53 -0.57 6.85 1.72
N LEU A 54 -0.69 6.46 2.99
CA LEU A 54 0.40 5.93 3.80
C LEU A 54 0.88 4.55 3.31
N ARG A 55 -0.01 3.72 2.77
CA ARG A 55 0.34 2.42 2.19
C ARG A 55 1.05 2.58 0.87
N LEU A 56 0.57 3.47 -0.02
CA LEU A 56 1.25 3.76 -1.29
C LEU A 56 2.65 4.28 -1.06
N THR A 57 2.81 5.32 -0.23
CA THR A 57 4.11 5.90 0.07
C THR A 57 5.06 4.87 0.70
N ARG A 58 4.55 4.02 1.61
CA ARG A 58 5.33 2.94 2.23
C ARG A 58 5.78 1.88 1.22
N ASP A 59 4.92 1.51 0.29
CA ASP A 59 5.24 0.49 -0.72
C ASP A 59 6.20 1.06 -1.78
N LEU A 60 6.04 2.34 -2.17
CA LEU A 60 7.01 3.06 -3.00
C LEU A 60 8.39 3.16 -2.33
N GLN A 61 8.44 3.46 -1.04
CA GLN A 61 9.70 3.51 -0.28
C GLN A 61 10.42 2.15 -0.26
N LYS A 62 9.68 1.03 -0.18
CA LYS A 62 10.29 -0.30 -0.27
C LYS A 62 10.91 -0.54 -1.64
N ILE A 63 10.21 -0.16 -2.71
CA ILE A 63 10.71 -0.30 -4.09
C ILE A 63 11.96 0.58 -4.26
N ALA A 64 11.90 1.83 -3.79
CA ALA A 64 13.05 2.74 -3.82
C ALA A 64 14.26 2.14 -3.11
N ASN A 65 14.10 1.65 -1.88
CA ASN A 65 15.20 1.00 -1.14
C ASN A 65 15.77 -0.21 -1.88
N ARG A 66 14.93 -1.05 -2.51
CA ARG A 66 15.41 -2.19 -3.30
C ARG A 66 16.25 -1.74 -4.49
N ILE A 67 15.80 -0.72 -5.22
CA ILE A 67 16.51 -0.16 -6.37
C ILE A 67 17.84 0.45 -5.93
N THR A 68 17.85 1.26 -4.87
CA THR A 68 19.06 1.90 -4.34
C THR A 68 20.10 0.87 -3.91
N LEU A 69 19.69 -0.18 -3.18
CA LEU A 69 20.60 -1.24 -2.77
C LEU A 69 21.18 -2.00 -3.97
N GLY A 70 20.35 -2.32 -4.97
CA GLY A 70 20.80 -2.96 -6.21
C GLY A 70 21.79 -2.08 -6.99
N ALA A 71 21.51 -0.79 -7.09
CA ALA A 71 22.41 0.17 -7.75
C ALA A 71 23.77 0.28 -7.05
N ILE A 72 23.79 0.39 -5.71
CA ILE A 72 25.04 0.43 -4.92
C ILE A 72 25.85 -0.85 -5.13
N LEU A 73 25.19 -2.02 -5.12
CA LEU A 73 25.85 -3.31 -5.37
C LEU A 73 26.42 -3.40 -6.78
N ALA A 74 25.69 -2.97 -7.80
CA ALA A 74 26.18 -2.93 -9.17
C ALA A 74 27.41 -2.04 -9.30
N SER A 75 27.37 -0.83 -8.70
CA SER A 75 28.52 0.07 -8.67
C SER A 75 29.73 -0.54 -7.95
N LEU A 76 29.51 -1.28 -6.85
CA LEU A 76 30.58 -1.96 -6.12
C LEU A 76 31.24 -3.07 -6.96
N ILE A 77 30.44 -3.87 -7.69
CA ILE A 77 30.95 -4.92 -8.59
C ILE A 77 31.78 -4.29 -9.72
N ILE A 78 31.28 -3.22 -10.33
CA ILE A 78 31.99 -2.51 -11.39
C ILE A 78 33.30 -1.92 -10.85
N GLY A 79 33.29 -1.29 -9.68
CA GLY A 79 34.49 -0.76 -9.03
C GLY A 79 35.53 -1.84 -8.73
N ALA A 80 35.09 -2.99 -8.20
CA ALA A 80 35.97 -4.13 -7.95
C ALA A 80 36.56 -4.71 -9.25
N ALA A 81 35.77 -4.79 -10.32
CA ALA A 81 36.23 -5.26 -11.63
C ALA A 81 37.24 -4.28 -12.26
N LEU A 82 37.03 -2.97 -12.10
CA LEU A 82 37.99 -1.98 -12.59
C LEU A 82 39.35 -2.09 -11.88
N LEU A 83 39.36 -2.38 -10.58
CA LEU A 83 40.59 -2.59 -9.82
C LEU A 83 41.42 -3.78 -10.31
N MET A 84 40.82 -4.76 -11.02
CA MET A 84 41.58 -5.87 -11.61
C MET A 84 42.56 -5.41 -12.70
N ASN A 85 42.35 -4.22 -13.28
CA ASN A 85 43.24 -3.66 -14.29
C ASN A 85 44.40 -2.84 -13.70
N VAL A 86 44.42 -2.65 -12.38
CA VAL A 86 45.46 -1.85 -11.70
C VAL A 86 46.58 -2.77 -11.23
N LYS A 87 47.81 -2.50 -11.66
CA LYS A 87 49.01 -3.22 -11.18
C LYS A 87 49.24 -2.86 -9.71
N THR A 88 49.30 -3.87 -8.84
CA THR A 88 49.50 -3.70 -7.39
C THR A 88 50.55 -4.67 -6.89
N GLU A 89 51.35 -4.29 -5.90
CA GLU A 89 52.37 -5.18 -5.32
C GLU A 89 51.75 -6.38 -4.57
N PHE A 90 50.50 -6.24 -4.11
CA PHE A 90 49.75 -7.30 -3.45
C PHE A 90 48.86 -8.05 -4.45
N GLU A 91 49.38 -9.13 -5.03
CA GLU A 91 48.67 -10.00 -5.97
C GLU A 91 48.39 -11.38 -5.36
N ILE A 92 47.19 -11.89 -5.59
CA ILE A 92 46.77 -13.23 -5.21
C ILE A 92 46.38 -13.97 -6.50
N PHE A 93 47.03 -15.08 -6.81
CA PHE A 93 46.84 -15.83 -8.07
C PHE A 93 47.02 -14.99 -9.36
N GLY A 94 47.85 -13.94 -9.32
CA GLY A 94 48.08 -13.04 -10.46
C GLY A 94 46.99 -11.98 -10.66
N TYR A 95 46.06 -11.84 -9.71
CA TYR A 95 45.07 -10.78 -9.67
C TYR A 95 45.32 -9.86 -8.46
N PRO A 96 45.03 -8.55 -8.56
CA PRO A 96 45.13 -7.63 -7.42
C PRO A 96 44.35 -8.16 -6.21
N GLY A 97 45.04 -8.44 -5.10
CA GLY A 97 44.44 -9.11 -3.94
C GLY A 97 43.32 -8.29 -3.29
N PHE A 98 43.44 -6.97 -3.33
CA PHE A 98 42.40 -6.05 -2.86
C PHE A 98 41.13 -6.11 -3.70
N ALA A 99 41.27 -6.20 -5.04
CA ALA A 99 40.14 -6.35 -5.96
C ALA A 99 39.39 -7.65 -5.69
N MET A 100 40.13 -8.74 -5.41
CA MET A 100 39.55 -10.06 -5.15
C MET A 100 38.75 -10.08 -3.84
N LEU A 101 39.24 -9.45 -2.77
CA LEU A 101 38.51 -9.28 -1.51
C LEU A 101 37.21 -8.49 -1.69
N LEU A 102 37.30 -7.34 -2.37
CA LEU A 102 36.14 -6.52 -2.69
C LEU A 102 35.12 -7.26 -3.56
N PHE A 103 35.58 -8.03 -4.54
CA PHE A 103 34.71 -8.81 -5.40
C PHE A 103 34.00 -9.93 -4.65
N LEU A 104 34.69 -10.65 -3.77
CA LEU A 104 34.08 -11.68 -2.93
C LEU A 104 33.03 -11.08 -1.99
N PHE A 105 33.34 -9.94 -1.40
CA PHE A 105 32.42 -9.20 -0.54
C PHE A 105 31.18 -8.73 -1.32
N ALA A 106 31.38 -8.13 -2.50
CA ALA A 106 30.30 -7.68 -3.37
C ALA A 106 29.41 -8.85 -3.83
N ALA A 107 30.00 -9.98 -4.20
CA ALA A 107 29.29 -11.19 -4.56
C ALA A 107 28.46 -11.73 -3.39
N GLY A 108 29.05 -11.80 -2.18
CA GLY A 108 28.36 -12.21 -0.97
C GLY A 108 27.18 -11.30 -0.62
N CYS A 109 27.38 -9.98 -0.66
CA CYS A 109 26.31 -9.00 -0.46
C CYS A 109 25.22 -9.10 -1.52
N GLY A 110 25.59 -9.33 -2.78
CA GLY A 110 24.65 -9.53 -3.88
C GLY A 110 23.77 -10.76 -3.69
N ILE A 111 24.39 -11.89 -3.32
CA ILE A 111 23.66 -13.13 -3.01
C ILE A 111 22.73 -12.93 -1.82
N ALA A 112 23.22 -12.32 -0.73
CA ALA A 112 22.40 -12.03 0.45
C ALA A 112 21.20 -11.14 0.11
N LEU A 113 21.38 -10.14 -0.75
CA LEU A 113 20.29 -9.29 -1.22
C LEU A 113 19.29 -10.07 -2.08
N ALA A 114 19.77 -10.89 -3.03
CA ALA A 114 18.91 -11.70 -3.89
C ALA A 114 18.05 -12.67 -3.06
N ILE A 115 18.65 -13.34 -2.07
CA ILE A 115 17.95 -14.20 -1.10
C ILE A 115 16.89 -13.41 -0.34
N ASN A 116 17.22 -12.20 0.14
CA ASN A 116 16.26 -11.35 0.87
C ASN A 116 15.10 -10.90 -0.04
N ILE A 117 15.34 -10.64 -1.31
CA ILE A 117 14.27 -10.30 -2.26
C ILE A 117 13.41 -11.53 -2.54
N PHE A 118 14.01 -12.70 -2.81
CA PHE A 118 13.26 -13.88 -3.24
C PHE A 118 12.47 -14.54 -2.10
N LEU A 119 13.08 -14.72 -0.92
CA LEU A 119 12.45 -15.44 0.21
C LEU A 119 11.56 -14.55 1.09
N TYR A 120 11.86 -13.25 1.18
CA TYR A 120 11.16 -12.36 2.12
C TYR A 120 9.93 -11.67 1.50
N ASP A 121 9.78 -11.66 0.17
CA ASP A 121 8.58 -11.12 -0.48
C ASP A 121 7.35 -12.02 -0.28
N GLU A 122 7.53 -13.34 -0.19
CA GLU A 122 6.41 -14.26 0.07
C GLU A 122 5.97 -14.26 1.54
N TRP A 123 6.89 -14.07 2.49
CA TRP A 123 6.59 -14.22 3.92
C TRP A 123 5.79 -13.05 4.53
N LYS A 124 5.88 -11.84 3.96
CA LYS A 124 5.17 -10.66 4.51
C LYS A 124 3.70 -10.54 4.08
N ARG A 125 3.19 -11.40 3.18
CA ARG A 125 1.77 -11.41 2.78
C ARG A 125 0.86 -12.17 3.74
N THR A 126 1.39 -13.06 4.59
CA THR A 126 0.57 -13.99 5.40
C THR A 126 0.37 -13.58 6.86
N LYS A 127 0.97 -12.47 7.34
CA LYS A 127 0.85 -12.01 8.74
C LYS A 127 0.08 -10.70 8.98
N LYS A 128 -0.77 -10.27 8.05
CA LYS A 128 -1.85 -9.31 8.39
C LYS A 128 -3.17 -10.08 8.58
N LYS A 129 -3.31 -10.76 9.72
CA LYS A 129 -4.65 -11.13 10.21
C LYS A 129 -5.43 -9.82 10.40
N PRO A 130 -6.70 -9.73 9.94
CA PRO A 130 -7.53 -8.57 10.24
C PRO A 130 -7.66 -8.42 11.77
N PRO A 131 -7.75 -7.19 12.31
CA PRO A 131 -8.03 -7.01 13.72
C PRO A 131 -9.35 -7.73 14.02
N SER A 132 -9.29 -8.68 14.94
CA SER A 132 -10.45 -9.34 15.52
C SER A 132 -11.32 -8.25 16.13
N ILE A 133 -12.48 -8.02 15.52
CA ILE A 133 -13.54 -7.21 16.09
C ILE A 133 -14.11 -8.04 17.23
N LEU A 134 -13.61 -7.81 18.44
CA LEU A 134 -14.18 -8.32 19.69
C LEU A 134 -13.99 -7.25 20.77
N ASN A 135 -14.98 -6.36 20.83
CA ASN A 135 -15.80 -6.03 22.01
C ASN A 135 -16.54 -4.72 21.77
#